data_AF-A0A267HWS1-F1
#
_entry.id   AF-A0A267HWS1-F1
#
_cell.length_a   1.000
_cell.length_b   1.000
_cell.length_c   1.000
_cell.angle_alpha   90.00
_cell.angle_beta   90.00
_cell.angle_gamma   90.00
#
_symmetry.space_group_name_H-M   'P 1'
#
loop_
_entity.id
_entity.type
_entity.pdbx_description
1 polymer ?
#
loop_
_entity_poly.entity_id
_entity_poly.type
_entity_poly.pdbx_seq_one_letter_code
_entity_poly.pdbx_strand_id
1 'polypeptide(L)'
;MNPFFSVFKKTQQFLLLQAYADSIMSEEELMTFLLNETSDERFCLISQKGLYIVTPNVSLDAFTHIFIAPENVHVKIDASTIVLEVPSEIIQIPFKELTDAQNILADITYLWKN
;
A
#
# COMPACT_ATOMS: atom_id res chain seq x y z
N MET A 1 -5.98 -14.27 -10.55
CA MET A 1 -6.91 -13.16 -10.80
C MET A 1 -7.89 -13.11 -9.65
N ASN A 2 -7.63 -12.18 -8.74
CA ASN A 2 -8.45 -11.94 -7.57
C ASN A 2 -9.83 -11.40 -8.03
N PRO A 3 -10.95 -12.07 -7.67
CA PRO A 3 -12.29 -11.68 -8.12
C PRO A 3 -12.66 -10.23 -7.77
N PHE A 4 -12.07 -9.66 -6.73
CA PHE A 4 -12.21 -8.26 -6.34
C PHE A 4 -12.07 -7.29 -7.53
N PHE A 5 -11.04 -7.49 -8.37
CA PHE A 5 -10.75 -6.61 -9.50
C PHE A 5 -11.74 -6.75 -10.66
N SER A 6 -12.44 -7.88 -10.74
CA SER A 6 -13.47 -8.13 -11.77
C SER A 6 -14.87 -7.70 -11.33
N VAL A 7 -15.17 -7.76 -10.04
CA VAL A 7 -16.48 -7.46 -9.47
C VAL A 7 -16.65 -5.96 -9.24
N PHE A 8 -15.60 -5.28 -8.79
CA PHE A 8 -15.65 -3.87 -8.42
C PHE A 8 -14.95 -2.97 -9.42
N LYS A 9 -15.55 -1.81 -9.70
CA LYS A 9 -14.88 -0.73 -10.45
C LYS A 9 -13.79 -0.08 -9.59
N LYS A 10 -12.81 0.58 -10.21
CA LYS A 10 -11.71 1.26 -9.50
C LYS A 10 -12.18 2.20 -8.37
N THR A 11 -13.26 2.95 -8.57
CA THR A 11 -13.83 3.80 -7.51
C THR A 11 -14.39 3.02 -6.33
N GLN A 12 -15.03 1.88 -6.58
CA GLN A 12 -15.53 0.98 -5.53
C GLN A 12 -14.39 0.28 -4.80
N GLN A 13 -13.35 -0.15 -5.54
CA GLN A 13 -12.14 -0.72 -4.95
C GLN A 13 -11.51 0.27 -3.96
N PHE A 14 -11.37 1.54 -4.36
CA PHE A 14 -10.84 2.59 -3.51
C PHE A 14 -11.67 2.79 -2.23
N LEU A 15 -13.00 2.89 -2.35
CA LEU A 15 -13.88 3.05 -1.19
C LEU A 15 -13.80 1.87 -0.21
N LEU A 16 -13.71 0.64 -0.72
CA LEU A 16 -13.57 -0.55 0.12
C LEU A 16 -12.22 -0.57 0.84
N LEU A 17 -11.14 -0.15 0.17
CA LEU A 17 -9.83 -0.04 0.78
C LEU A 17 -9.79 1.05 1.87
N GLN A 18 -10.47 2.18 1.67
CA GLN A 18 -10.59 3.22 2.69
C GLN A 18 -11.36 2.70 3.92
N ALA A 19 -12.51 2.06 3.70
CA ALA A 19 -13.29 1.46 4.79
C ALA A 19 -12.48 0.39 5.55
N TYR A 20 -11.64 -0.36 4.85
CA TYR A 20 -10.75 -1.32 5.48
C TYR A 20 -9.62 -0.64 6.25
N ALA A 21 -9.00 0.41 5.70
CA ALA A 21 -7.99 1.20 6.39
C ALA A 21 -8.54 1.76 7.70
N ASP A 22 -9.76 2.31 7.69
CA ASP A 22 -10.47 2.80 8.88
C ASP A 22 -10.62 1.73 9.96
N SER A 23 -10.68 0.46 9.59
CA SER A 23 -10.84 -0.65 10.54
C SER A 23 -9.53 -1.15 11.17
N ILE A 24 -8.37 -0.88 10.54
CA ILE A 24 -7.06 -1.44 10.95
C ILE A 24 -6.05 -0.37 11.39
N MET A 25 -6.29 0.89 11.06
CA MET A 25 -5.42 2.02 11.38
C MET A 25 -6.00 2.87 12.50
N SER A 26 -5.13 3.59 13.22
CA SER A 26 -5.57 4.63 14.15
C SER A 26 -5.94 5.93 13.43
N GLU A 27 -6.72 6.80 14.10
CA GLU A 27 -7.10 8.11 13.56
C GLU A 27 -5.91 8.94 13.07
N GLU A 28 -4.78 8.90 13.78
CA GLU A 28 -3.55 9.60 13.40
C GLU A 28 -2.97 9.09 12.08
N GLU A 29 -3.04 7.79 11.83
CA GLU A 29 -2.54 7.17 10.60
C GLU A 29 -3.45 7.45 9.41
N LEU A 30 -4.76 7.48 9.64
CA LEU A 30 -5.76 7.78 8.61
C LEU A 30 -5.60 9.19 8.02
N MET A 31 -5.01 10.11 8.77
CA MET A 31 -4.76 11.48 8.31
C MET A 31 -3.58 11.60 7.34
N THR A 32 -2.67 10.64 7.34
CA THR A 32 -1.36 10.80 6.67
C THR A 32 -0.89 9.58 5.88
N PHE A 33 -1.73 8.56 5.67
CA PHE A 33 -1.33 7.37 4.93
C PHE A 33 -1.33 7.54 3.40
N LEU A 34 -0.51 6.74 2.73
CA LEU A 34 -0.47 6.58 1.27
C LEU A 34 -1.13 5.26 0.89
N LEU A 35 -1.86 5.25 -0.23
CA LEU A 35 -2.45 4.04 -0.82
C LEU A 35 -1.86 3.80 -2.21
N ASN A 36 -1.27 2.62 -2.41
CA ASN A 36 -0.66 2.24 -3.69
C ASN A 36 -1.09 0.82 -4.11
N GLU A 37 -1.39 0.63 -5.39
CA GLU A 37 -1.65 -0.70 -5.98
C GLU A 37 -0.32 -1.37 -6.33
N THR A 38 -0.19 -2.67 -6.02
CA THR A 38 1.01 -3.45 -6.35
C THR A 38 0.83 -4.19 -7.66
N SER A 39 1.94 -4.66 -8.25
CA SER A 39 1.90 -5.46 -9.49
C SER A 39 1.23 -6.82 -9.36
N ASP A 40 0.98 -7.31 -8.13
CA ASP A 40 0.49 -8.65 -7.84
C ASP A 40 -0.91 -8.69 -7.21
N GLU A 41 -1.77 -7.74 -7.60
CA GLU A 41 -3.19 -7.69 -7.18
C GLU A 41 -3.38 -7.48 -5.65
N ARG A 42 -2.41 -6.82 -4.99
CA ARG A 42 -2.49 -6.37 -3.59
C ARG A 42 -2.43 -4.84 -3.51
N PHE A 43 -2.59 -4.32 -2.30
CA PHE A 43 -2.48 -2.90 -2.01
C PHE A 43 -1.51 -2.65 -0.87
N CYS A 44 -0.68 -1.62 -1.01
CA CYS A 44 0.18 -1.11 0.04
C CYS A 44 -0.48 0.12 0.66
N LEU A 45 -0.78 0.05 1.94
CA LEU A 45 -1.10 1.23 2.74
C LEU A 45 0.13 1.58 3.58
N ILE A 46 0.66 2.79 3.41
CA ILE A 46 1.89 3.22 4.08
C ILE A 46 1.54 4.34 5.04
N SER A 47 1.69 4.09 6.34
CA SER A 47 1.48 5.08 7.38
C SER A 47 2.80 5.41 8.10
N GLN A 48 2.76 6.39 9.00
CA GLN A 48 3.88 6.67 9.91
C GLN A 48 4.28 5.47 10.78
N LYS A 49 3.36 4.54 11.07
CA LYS A 49 3.66 3.35 11.89
C LYS A 49 4.26 2.20 11.10
N GLY A 50 4.09 2.17 9.78
CA GLY A 50 4.61 1.09 8.96
C GLY A 50 3.85 0.85 7.66
N LEU A 51 4.15 -0.30 7.08
CA LEU A 51 3.58 -0.78 5.83
C LEU A 51 2.53 -1.85 6.11
N TYR A 52 1.34 -1.67 5.56
CA TYR A 52 0.27 -2.65 5.54
C TYR A 52 0.13 -3.20 4.12
N ILE A 53 0.38 -4.49 3.94
CA ILE A 53 0.14 -5.19 2.67
C ILE A 53 -1.25 -5.81 2.75
N VAL A 54 -2.21 -5.21 2.06
CA VAL A 54 -3.60 -5.63 2.05
C VAL A 54 -3.89 -6.55 0.87
N THR A 55 -4.41 -7.73 1.16
CA THR A 55 -4.95 -8.64 0.15
C THR A 55 -6.47 -8.47 0.13
N PRO A 56 -7.02 -7.87 -0.94
CA PRO A 56 -8.45 -7.58 -1.02
C PRO A 56 -9.27 -8.84 -1.32
N ASN A 57 -10.56 -8.80 -1.00
CA ASN A 57 -11.50 -9.88 -1.30
C ASN A 57 -12.85 -9.30 -1.73
N VAL A 58 -13.78 -10.12 -2.22
CA VAL A 58 -15.12 -9.65 -2.63
C VAL A 58 -15.91 -9.13 -1.42
N SER A 59 -15.73 -9.75 -0.24
CA SER A 59 -16.29 -9.28 1.02
C SER A 59 -15.25 -8.54 1.83
N LEU A 60 -15.62 -7.38 2.40
CA LEU A 60 -14.76 -6.58 3.26
C LEU A 60 -14.26 -7.37 4.48
N ASP A 61 -15.14 -8.17 5.10
CA ASP A 61 -14.80 -8.99 6.27
C ASP A 61 -13.76 -10.09 5.97
N ALA A 62 -13.53 -10.38 4.69
CA ALA A 62 -12.57 -11.39 4.22
C ALA A 62 -11.26 -10.76 3.71
N PHE A 63 -11.08 -9.44 3.89
CA PHE A 63 -9.79 -8.80 3.66
C PHE A 63 -8.78 -9.31 4.67
N THR A 64 -7.54 -9.40 4.24
CA THR A 64 -6.42 -9.75 5.13
C THR A 64 -5.31 -8.74 4.94
N HIS A 65 -4.49 -8.54 5.96
CA HIS A 65 -3.31 -7.70 5.85
C HIS A 65 -2.11 -8.27 6.61
N ILE A 66 -0.93 -7.88 6.16
CA ILE A 66 0.33 -8.09 6.87
C ILE A 66 0.86 -6.71 7.26
N PHE A 67 1.22 -6.53 8.52
CA PHE A 67 1.87 -5.32 9.02
C PHE A 67 3.38 -5.52 9.13
N ILE A 68 4.14 -4.53 8.67
CA ILE A 68 5.60 -4.53 8.67
C ILE A 68 6.08 -3.17 9.16
N ALA A 69 6.89 -3.19 10.22
CA ALA A 69 7.44 -1.98 10.80
C ALA A 69 8.46 -1.31 9.84
N PRO A 70 8.56 0.03 9.83
CA PRO A 70 9.41 0.78 8.90
C PRO A 70 10.87 0.31 8.84
N GLU A 71 11.44 -0.05 9.98
CA GLU A 71 12.83 -0.51 10.09
C GLU A 71 13.11 -1.80 9.32
N ASN A 72 12.06 -2.56 8.97
CA ASN A 72 12.15 -3.79 8.22
C ASN A 72 11.83 -3.60 6.73
N VAL A 73 11.57 -2.36 6.28
CA VAL A 73 11.27 -2.07 4.88
C VAL A 73 12.41 -1.29 4.26
N HIS A 74 13.04 -1.86 3.23
CA HIS A 74 14.00 -1.14 2.41
C HIS A 74 13.34 -0.70 1.10
N VAL A 75 13.42 0.60 0.79
CA VAL A 75 12.72 1.20 -0.33
C VAL A 75 13.72 1.69 -1.37
N LYS A 76 13.53 1.29 -2.62
CA LYS A 76 14.34 1.73 -3.76
C LYS A 76 13.48 1.94 -5.01
N ILE A 77 13.96 2.76 -5.94
CA ILE A 77 13.38 2.85 -7.29
C ILE A 77 14.21 1.97 -8.21
N ASP A 78 13.54 1.16 -9.01
CA ASP A 78 14.13 0.39 -10.10
C ASP A 78 13.32 0.57 -11.38
N ALA A 79 13.97 1.13 -12.41
CA ALA A 79 13.44 1.43 -13.75
C ALA A 79 12.04 2.07 -13.79
N SER A 80 10.98 1.28 -13.66
CA SER A 80 9.56 1.67 -13.72
C SER A 80 8.74 1.20 -12.50
N THR A 81 9.41 0.81 -11.41
CA THR A 81 8.77 0.31 -10.18
C THR A 81 9.45 0.88 -8.93
N ILE A 82 8.66 1.17 -7.91
CA ILE A 82 9.17 1.31 -6.55
C ILE A 82 9.20 -0.09 -5.95
N VAL A 83 10.35 -0.49 -5.44
CA VAL A 83 10.58 -1.79 -4.84
C VAL A 83 10.63 -1.61 -3.33
N LEU A 84 9.71 -2.27 -2.64
CA LEU A 84 9.71 -2.40 -1.18
C LEU A 84 10.22 -3.80 -0.85
N GLU A 85 11.46 -3.88 -0.36
CA GLU A 85 12.04 -5.12 0.13
C GLU A 85 11.64 -5.28 1.60
N VAL A 86 10.96 -6.38 1.90
CA VAL A 86 10.56 -6.75 3.26
C VAL A 86 11.15 -8.13 3.60
N PRO A 87 11.23 -8.54 4.88
CA PRO A 87 11.96 -9.77 5.25
C PRO A 87 11.41 -11.04 4.59
N SER A 88 10.11 -11.06 4.26
CA SER A 88 9.42 -12.19 3.67
C SER A 88 9.37 -12.19 2.15
N GLU A 89 9.43 -11.03 1.51
CA GLU A 89 9.16 -10.89 0.08
C GLU A 89 9.60 -9.53 -0.50
N ILE A 90 9.45 -9.38 -1.82
CA ILE A 90 9.69 -8.12 -2.53
C ILE A 90 8.36 -7.67 -3.12
N ILE A 91 7.98 -6.42 -2.86
CA ILE A 91 6.75 -5.82 -3.36
C ILE A 91 7.11 -4.77 -4.39
N GLN A 92 6.37 -4.76 -5.50
CA GLN A 92 6.59 -3.84 -6.61
C GLN A 92 5.37 -2.95 -6.79
N ILE A 93 5.57 -1.64 -6.70
CA ILE A 93 4.57 -0.61 -6.98
C ILE A 93 4.91 -0.02 -8.36
N PRO A 94 4.10 -0.28 -9.40
CA PRO A 94 4.35 0.28 -10.72
C PRO A 94 4.04 1.78 -10.74
N PHE A 95 4.85 2.55 -11.45
CA PHE A 95 4.59 3.97 -11.72
C PHE A 95 4.68 4.27 -13.21
N LYS A 96 4.02 5.35 -13.65
CA LYS A 96 4.06 5.79 -15.05
C LYS A 96 5.14 6.83 -15.29
N GLU A 97 5.30 7.75 -14.35
CA GLU A 97 6.30 8.82 -14.43
C GLU A 97 7.29 8.74 -13.26
N LEU A 98 8.56 9.01 -13.54
CA LEU A 98 9.61 9.00 -12.51
C LEU A 98 9.35 10.04 -11.41
N THR A 99 8.69 11.15 -11.76
CA THR A 99 8.24 12.19 -10.83
C THR A 99 7.25 11.64 -9.79
N ASP A 100 6.30 10.80 -10.20
CA ASP A 100 5.37 10.14 -9.28
C ASP A 100 6.14 9.24 -8.30
N ALA A 101 7.11 8.49 -8.83
CA ALA A 101 7.94 7.62 -8.00
C ALA A 101 8.75 8.39 -6.95
N GLN A 102 9.32 9.53 -7.35
CA GLN A 102 10.07 10.42 -6.48
C GLN A 102 9.18 11.04 -5.39
N ASN A 103 7.97 11.45 -5.74
CA ASN A 103 7.00 11.98 -4.78
C ASN A 103 6.62 10.92 -3.74
N ILE A 104 6.29 9.70 -4.19
CA ILE A 104 5.96 8.58 -3.29
C ILE A 104 7.14 8.27 -2.37
N LEU A 105 8.38 8.22 -2.88
CA LEU A 105 9.56 8.05 -2.03
C LEU A 105 9.74 9.16 -1.00
N ALA A 106 9.52 10.41 -1.40
CA ALA A 106 9.63 11.56 -0.51
C ALA A 106 8.58 11.48 0.61
N ASP A 107 7.35 11.10 0.29
CA ASP A 107 6.27 10.92 1.25
C ASP A 107 6.56 9.77 2.23
N ILE A 108 7.03 8.61 1.72
CA ILE A 108 7.45 7.48 2.58
C ILE A 108 8.58 7.91 3.52
N THR A 109 9.58 8.62 2.98
CA THR A 109 10.70 9.12 3.78
C THR A 109 10.23 10.10 4.84
N TYR A 110 9.26 10.97 4.52
CA TYR A 110 8.69 11.91 5.46
C TYR A 110 7.93 11.20 6.59
N LEU A 111 7.15 10.16 6.26
CA LEU A 111 6.36 9.39 7.23
C LEU A 111 7.22 8.60 8.22
N TRP A 112 8.36 8.07 7.79
CA TRP A 112 9.21 7.20 8.63
C TRP A 112 10.41 7.87 9.26
N LYS A 113 10.61 9.17 8.99
CA LYS A 113 11.69 9.97 9.60
C LYS A 113 11.24 10.64 10.91
N ASN A 114 9.94 10.71 11.16
CA ASN A 114 9.34 11.20 12.40
C ASN A 114 8.97 10.03 13.32
#